data_AF-A0A7Z9WP98-F1
#
_entry.id   AF-A0A7Z9WP98-F1
#
_cell.length_a   1.000
_cell.length_b   1.000
_cell.length_c   1.000
_cell.angle_alpha   90.00
_cell.angle_beta   90.00
_cell.angle_gamma   90.00
#
_symmetry.space_group_name_H-M   'P 1'
#
loop_
_entity.id
_entity.type
_entity.pdbx_description
1 polymer ?
#
loop_
_entity_poly.entity_id
_entity_poly.type
_entity_poly.pdbx_seq_one_letter_code
_entity_poly.pdbx_strand_id
1 'polypeptide(L)'
;MNTWVILAVVVGALVLATVLVIGMMGGPGLGTHLPEELLPQEIAGFELVNRFDYVEPIFEGERYSTLVSFAPLEGMEFAGKVERMGITAYLFKDRGRAEAAKRMLLDSVGPGTGEVDLDGRPVIAYGGPGQAGLIWQMGPIIYQVFVTSPEGGDNPEALEKAALAGARAVFELWKR
;
A
#
# COMPACT_ATOMS: atom_id res chain seq x y z
N MET A 1 1.98 35.16 -5.37
CA MET A 1 3.08 34.19 -5.14
C MET A 1 2.52 33.11 -4.21
N ASN A 2 1.54 32.35 -4.70
CA ASN A 2 1.59 31.08 -5.45
C ASN A 2 1.52 29.86 -4.52
N THR A 3 0.26 29.45 -4.32
CA THR A 3 -0.36 28.37 -3.56
C THR A 3 0.10 26.95 -3.94
N TRP A 4 1.25 26.79 -4.58
CA TRP A 4 1.72 25.54 -5.19
C TRP A 4 2.69 24.73 -4.32
N VAL A 5 3.10 25.24 -3.16
CA VAL A 5 4.10 24.58 -2.29
C VAL A 5 3.45 23.61 -1.29
N ILE A 6 2.12 23.63 -1.11
CA ILE A 6 1.44 22.75 -0.14
C ILE A 6 1.15 21.35 -0.73
N LEU A 7 1.14 21.19 -2.06
CA LEU A 7 0.72 19.92 -2.68
C LEU A 7 1.83 18.86 -2.75
N ALA A 8 3.10 19.25 -2.74
CA ALA A 8 4.22 18.31 -2.86
C ALA A 8 4.60 17.61 -1.54
N VAL A 9 4.22 18.19 -0.39
CA VAL A 9 4.48 17.57 0.92
C VAL A 9 3.37 16.59 1.31
N VAL A 10 2.16 16.71 0.73
CA VAL A 10 1.01 15.90 1.14
C VAL A 10 1.03 14.50 0.53
N VAL A 11 1.65 14.27 -0.62
CA VAL A 11 1.61 12.95 -1.29
C VAL A 11 2.60 11.95 -0.68
N GLY A 12 3.80 12.38 -0.27
CA GLY A 12 4.76 11.54 0.46
C GLY A 12 4.47 11.46 1.96
N ALA A 13 3.89 12.53 2.54
CA ALA A 13 3.58 12.56 3.96
C ALA A 13 2.23 11.93 4.32
N LEU A 14 1.27 11.71 3.41
CA LEU A 14 0.02 11.06 3.84
C LEU A 14 0.26 9.59 4.23
N VAL A 15 1.18 8.88 3.57
CA VAL A 15 1.46 7.47 3.92
C VAL A 15 2.36 7.39 5.15
N LEU A 16 3.34 8.29 5.29
CA LEU A 16 4.27 8.32 6.43
C LEU A 16 3.72 9.03 7.70
N ALA A 17 2.92 10.08 7.57
CA ALA A 17 2.31 10.76 8.71
C ALA A 17 1.14 9.97 9.31
N THR A 18 0.46 9.13 8.52
CA THR A 18 -0.52 8.18 9.06
C THR A 18 0.20 7.12 9.92
N VAL A 19 1.42 6.71 9.55
CA VAL A 19 2.23 5.80 10.40
C VAL A 19 2.77 6.50 11.66
N LEU A 20 3.09 7.81 11.61
CA LEU A 20 3.71 8.51 12.75
C LEU A 20 2.71 9.02 13.81
N VAL A 21 1.45 9.31 13.45
CA VAL A 21 0.45 9.83 14.41
C VAL A 21 -0.29 8.72 15.18
N ILE A 22 -0.30 7.47 14.66
CA ILE A 22 -1.08 6.36 15.24
C ILE A 22 -0.35 5.64 16.40
N GLY A 23 0.92 5.94 16.64
CA GLY A 23 1.71 5.36 17.75
C GLY A 23 1.26 5.71 19.18
N MET A 24 0.19 6.50 19.38
CA MET A 24 -0.18 7.01 20.71
C MET A 24 -1.58 6.66 21.24
N MET A 25 -2.46 5.98 20.50
CA MET A 25 -3.80 5.66 21.03
C MET A 25 -4.19 4.20 20.81
N GLY A 26 -3.71 3.35 21.72
CA GLY A 26 -4.22 1.98 21.86
C GLY A 26 -5.57 1.97 22.57
N GLY A 27 -6.55 1.31 21.96
CA GLY A 27 -7.84 0.97 22.56
C GLY A 27 -8.34 -0.38 22.04
N PRO A 28 -8.79 -1.31 22.89
CA PRO A 28 -9.11 -2.67 22.48
C PRO A 28 -10.57 -2.83 22.04
N GLY A 29 -10.78 -3.63 20.99
CA GLY A 29 -11.93 -4.52 20.85
C GLY A 29 -13.00 -4.10 19.84
N LEU A 30 -13.26 -4.97 18.87
CA LEU A 30 -14.54 -5.69 18.73
C LEU A 30 -14.40 -6.74 17.61
N GLY A 31 -14.61 -8.01 17.97
CA GLY A 31 -14.39 -9.15 17.11
C GLY A 31 -15.44 -9.37 16.02
N THR A 32 -15.02 -10.02 14.96
CA THR A 32 -15.72 -11.08 14.20
C THR A 32 -14.68 -11.65 13.24
N HIS A 33 -14.48 -12.98 13.28
CA HIS A 33 -13.42 -13.73 12.60
C HIS A 33 -12.95 -13.09 11.28
N LEU A 34 -11.73 -12.53 11.31
CA LEU A 34 -10.98 -12.19 10.11
C LEU A 34 -10.68 -13.51 9.38
N PRO A 35 -10.91 -13.63 8.07
CA PRO A 35 -10.25 -14.70 7.34
C PRO A 35 -8.74 -14.53 7.58
N GLU A 36 -8.08 -15.66 7.83
CA GLU A 36 -6.64 -15.78 8.01
C GLU A 36 -5.90 -14.81 7.05
N GLU A 37 -5.10 -13.93 7.64
CA GLU A 37 -4.09 -13.07 7.02
C GLU A 37 -4.48 -12.38 5.70
N LEU A 38 -5.24 -11.27 5.77
CA LEU A 38 -5.50 -10.38 4.63
C LEU A 38 -4.23 -9.82 3.95
N LEU A 39 -3.10 -9.82 4.66
CA LEU A 39 -1.83 -9.26 4.24
C LEU A 39 -0.69 -10.26 4.49
N PRO A 40 0.30 -10.33 3.59
CA PRO A 40 1.37 -11.30 3.68
C PRO A 40 2.23 -11.02 4.91
N GLN A 41 2.75 -12.08 5.53
CA GLN A 41 3.76 -11.99 6.57
C GLN A 41 5.19 -12.07 6.01
N GLU A 42 5.34 -12.65 4.83
CA GLU A 42 6.63 -12.92 4.19
C GLU A 42 6.60 -12.51 2.72
N ILE A 43 7.68 -11.86 2.28
CA ILE A 43 7.94 -11.53 0.89
C ILE A 43 9.42 -11.80 0.64
N ALA A 44 9.72 -12.60 -0.39
CA ALA A 44 11.11 -12.93 -0.72
C ALA A 44 11.95 -11.66 -0.94
N GLY A 45 13.10 -11.59 -0.26
CA GLY A 45 14.01 -10.44 -0.32
C GLY A 45 13.67 -9.29 0.62
N PHE A 46 12.65 -9.44 1.48
CA PHE A 46 12.24 -8.44 2.44
C PHE A 46 12.07 -9.02 3.86
N GLU A 47 12.27 -8.19 4.86
CA GLU A 47 11.91 -8.44 6.25
C GLU A 47 10.67 -7.64 6.64
N LEU A 48 9.77 -8.25 7.42
CA LEU A 48 8.62 -7.57 8.00
C LEU A 48 9.10 -6.65 9.13
N VAL A 49 8.78 -5.36 9.02
CA VAL A 49 9.21 -4.34 9.99
C VAL A 49 8.08 -3.97 10.93
N ASN A 50 6.89 -3.71 10.39
CA ASN A 50 5.71 -3.36 11.19
C ASN A 50 4.47 -4.06 10.66
N ARG A 51 3.52 -4.32 11.57
CA ARG A 51 2.19 -4.82 11.28
C ARG A 51 1.16 -4.09 12.15
N PHE A 52 0.12 -3.61 11.51
CA PHE A 52 -1.05 -2.99 12.13
C PHE A 52 -2.29 -3.76 11.69
N ASP A 53 -2.85 -4.58 12.58
CA ASP A 53 -4.06 -5.36 12.28
C ASP A 53 -5.33 -4.51 12.27
N TYR A 54 -5.25 -3.30 12.83
CA TYR A 54 -6.35 -2.34 12.85
C TYR A 54 -5.81 -0.92 12.72
N VAL A 55 -6.36 -0.19 11.75
CA VAL A 55 -6.18 1.23 11.50
C VAL A 55 -7.58 1.83 11.39
N GLU A 56 -7.79 2.98 12.05
CA GLU A 56 -9.08 3.66 12.03
C GLU A 56 -9.51 4.03 10.60
N PRO A 57 -10.80 3.88 10.26
CA PRO A 57 -11.32 4.22 8.94
C PRO A 57 -11.02 5.66 8.52
N ILE A 58 -10.51 5.83 7.31
CA ILE A 58 -10.26 7.14 6.68
C ILE A 58 -11.25 7.45 5.56
N PHE A 59 -11.91 6.43 5.01
CA PHE A 59 -12.92 6.58 3.96
C PHE A 59 -14.35 6.42 4.47
N GLU A 60 -15.30 7.12 3.85
CA GLU A 60 -16.71 6.91 4.13
C GLU A 60 -17.13 5.47 3.76
N GLY A 61 -17.63 4.71 4.73
CA GLY A 61 -18.06 3.33 4.52
C GLY A 61 -16.96 2.29 4.67
N GLU A 62 -15.74 2.70 5.00
CA GLU A 62 -14.69 1.80 5.48
C GLU A 62 -15.04 1.27 6.88
N ARG A 63 -14.73 -0.01 7.12
CA ARG A 63 -14.89 -0.68 8.42
C ARG A 63 -13.63 -0.55 9.27
N TYR A 64 -12.48 -0.83 8.66
CA TYR A 64 -11.14 -0.67 9.19
C TYR A 64 -10.14 -0.90 8.06
N SER A 65 -8.89 -0.53 8.32
CA SER A 65 -7.74 -0.91 7.49
C SER A 65 -6.76 -1.77 8.26
N THR A 66 -5.95 -2.54 7.54
CA THR A 66 -4.75 -3.19 8.07
C THR A 66 -3.57 -2.84 7.17
N LEU A 67 -2.38 -2.77 7.76
CA LEU A 67 -1.14 -2.38 7.08
C LEU A 67 0.02 -3.26 7.53
N VAL A 68 0.87 -3.65 6.59
CA VAL A 68 2.20 -4.21 6.86
C VAL A 68 3.26 -3.37 6.15
N SER A 69 4.44 -3.27 6.75
CA SER A 69 5.59 -2.65 6.09
C SER A 69 6.81 -3.53 6.15
N PHE A 70 7.60 -3.46 5.09
CA PHE A 70 8.74 -4.29 4.81
C PHE A 70 9.97 -3.43 4.49
N ALA A 71 11.14 -3.91 4.91
CA ALA A 71 12.44 -3.40 4.49
C ALA A 71 13.14 -4.44 3.61
N PRO A 72 13.93 -4.03 2.61
CA PRO A 72 14.79 -4.97 1.89
C PRO A 72 15.81 -5.61 2.82
N LEU A 73 16.02 -6.92 2.66
CA LEU A 73 17.10 -7.62 3.34
C LEU A 73 18.46 -7.21 2.75
N GLU A 74 19.46 -7.03 3.62
CA GLU A 74 20.83 -6.72 3.19
C GLU A 74 21.38 -7.80 2.24
N GLY A 75 22.12 -7.36 1.20
CA GLY A 75 22.72 -8.26 0.21
C GLY A 75 21.75 -8.90 -0.78
N MET A 76 20.45 -8.61 -0.70
CA MET A 76 19.42 -9.12 -1.61
C MET A 76 19.10 -8.13 -2.74
N GLU A 77 18.26 -8.53 -3.69
CA GLU A 77 17.98 -7.81 -4.95
C GLU A 77 17.62 -6.33 -4.77
N PHE A 78 16.83 -6.02 -3.74
CA PHE A 78 16.27 -4.68 -3.49
C PHE A 78 17.10 -3.82 -2.53
N ALA A 79 18.17 -4.37 -1.93
CA ALA A 79 19.03 -3.64 -1.00
C ALA A 79 19.65 -2.41 -1.67
N GLY A 80 19.55 -1.25 -1.01
CA GLY A 80 20.06 0.03 -1.51
C GLY A 80 19.28 0.65 -2.68
N LYS A 81 18.23 -0.01 -3.18
CA LYS A 81 17.37 0.47 -4.28
C LYS A 81 15.96 0.84 -3.81
N VAL A 82 15.46 0.06 -2.85
CA VAL A 82 14.19 0.28 -2.16
C VAL A 82 14.50 0.71 -0.73
N GLU A 83 13.73 1.66 -0.20
CA GLU A 83 13.80 2.07 1.21
C GLU A 83 12.72 1.34 2.02
N ARG A 84 11.48 1.33 1.51
CA ARG A 84 10.33 0.72 2.16
C ARG A 84 9.34 0.16 1.15
N MET A 85 8.68 -0.93 1.50
CA MET A 85 7.43 -1.37 0.90
C MET A 85 6.33 -1.38 1.96
N GLY A 86 5.21 -0.72 1.69
CA GLY A 86 3.99 -0.79 2.49
C GLY A 86 2.89 -1.52 1.71
N ILE A 87 2.11 -2.36 2.40
CA ILE A 87 0.92 -2.99 1.84
C ILE A 87 -0.26 -2.71 2.77
N THR A 88 -1.32 -2.13 2.23
CA THR A 88 -2.54 -1.78 2.96
C THR A 88 -3.73 -2.52 2.37
N ALA A 89 -4.58 -3.05 3.24
CA ALA A 89 -5.90 -3.56 2.88
C ALA A 89 -6.98 -2.72 3.57
N TYR A 90 -7.79 -2.04 2.76
CA TYR A 90 -8.92 -1.23 3.21
C TYR A 90 -10.20 -2.05 3.09
N LEU A 91 -10.83 -2.41 4.21
CA LEU A 91 -12.08 -3.17 4.19
C LEU A 91 -13.29 -2.23 4.23
N PHE A 92 -14.19 -2.35 3.27
CA PHE A 92 -15.42 -1.59 3.20
C PHE A 92 -16.65 -2.40 3.59
N LYS A 93 -17.73 -1.69 3.91
CA LYS A 93 -19.06 -2.29 4.16
C LYS A 93 -19.60 -3.01 2.93
N ASP A 94 -19.32 -2.48 1.74
CA ASP A 94 -19.78 -3.02 0.47
C ASP A 94 -18.84 -2.64 -0.68
N ARG A 95 -19.03 -3.32 -1.81
CA ARG A 95 -18.26 -3.13 -3.04
C ARG A 95 -18.39 -1.71 -3.61
N GLY A 96 -19.56 -1.09 -3.53
CA GLY A 96 -19.80 0.24 -4.09
C GLY A 96 -19.01 1.33 -3.34
N ARG A 97 -18.88 1.20 -2.02
CA ARG A 97 -18.04 2.08 -1.21
C ARG A 97 -16.55 1.88 -1.49
N ALA A 98 -16.11 0.64 -1.68
CA ALA A 98 -14.75 0.35 -2.12
C ALA A 98 -14.47 0.96 -3.51
N GLU A 99 -15.40 0.88 -4.46
CA GLU A 99 -15.23 1.47 -5.79
C GLU A 99 -15.11 3.01 -5.73
N ALA A 100 -15.90 3.67 -4.88
CA ALA A 100 -15.83 5.11 -4.66
C ALA A 100 -14.47 5.52 -4.05
N ALA A 101 -14.03 4.84 -2.99
CA ALA A 101 -12.75 5.10 -2.34
C ALA A 101 -11.56 4.78 -3.26
N LYS A 102 -11.63 3.73 -4.08
CA LYS A 102 -10.60 3.40 -5.07
C LYS A 102 -10.39 4.55 -6.04
N ARG A 103 -11.47 5.20 -6.51
CA ARG A 103 -11.35 6.38 -7.38
C ARG A 103 -10.67 7.54 -6.67
N MET A 104 -11.04 7.82 -5.42
CA MET A 104 -10.39 8.87 -4.61
C MET A 104 -8.89 8.59 -4.39
N LEU A 105 -8.52 7.33 -4.16
CA LEU A 105 -7.12 6.89 -4.05
C LEU A 105 -6.38 7.07 -5.38
N LEU A 106 -7.01 6.74 -6.51
CA LEU A 106 -6.41 6.91 -7.83
C LEU A 106 -6.24 8.39 -8.22
N ASP A 107 -7.19 9.23 -7.84
CA ASP A 107 -7.12 10.68 -8.08
C ASP A 107 -6.00 11.34 -7.26
N SER A 108 -5.64 10.77 -6.10
CA SER A 108 -4.60 11.32 -5.23
C SER A 108 -3.17 10.92 -5.63
N VAL A 109 -2.99 9.81 -6.36
CA VAL A 109 -1.67 9.31 -6.78
C VAL A 109 -1.17 9.89 -8.12
N GLY A 110 -1.97 10.75 -8.77
CA GLY A 110 -1.58 11.54 -9.93
C GLY A 110 -1.69 10.83 -11.30
N PRO A 111 -1.57 11.58 -12.41
CA PRO A 111 -1.67 11.04 -13.78
C PRO A 111 -0.39 10.30 -14.17
N GLY A 112 -0.32 9.01 -13.85
CA GLY A 112 0.79 8.12 -14.23
C GLY A 112 0.34 6.67 -14.32
N THR A 113 -0.97 6.46 -14.55
CA THR A 113 -1.64 5.19 -14.31
C THR A 113 -1.75 4.34 -15.56
N GLY A 114 -1.20 3.14 -15.47
CA GLY A 114 -1.37 2.09 -16.48
C GLY A 114 -2.01 0.86 -15.84
N GLU A 115 -2.85 0.16 -16.59
CA GLU A 115 -3.28 -1.17 -16.18
C GLU A 115 -2.15 -2.16 -16.46
N VAL A 116 -1.80 -2.94 -15.45
CA VAL A 116 -0.83 -4.03 -15.53
C VAL A 116 -1.57 -5.33 -15.25
N ASP A 117 -1.31 -6.35 -16.06
CA ASP A 117 -1.81 -7.70 -15.79
C ASP A 117 -0.87 -8.41 -14.81
N LEU A 118 -1.43 -8.87 -13.69
CA LEU A 118 -0.74 -9.69 -12.71
C LEU A 118 -1.45 -11.04 -12.61
N ASP A 119 -0.89 -12.05 -13.27
CA ASP A 119 -1.42 -13.41 -13.34
C ASP A 119 -2.90 -13.47 -13.79
N GLY A 120 -3.25 -12.69 -14.82
CA GLY A 120 -4.62 -12.59 -15.35
C GLY A 120 -5.54 -11.68 -14.54
N ARG A 121 -4.99 -10.90 -13.60
CA ARG A 121 -5.75 -9.96 -12.75
C ARG A 121 -5.31 -8.52 -13.06
N PRO A 122 -6.25 -7.64 -13.47
CA PRO A 122 -5.91 -6.26 -13.73
C PRO A 122 -5.63 -5.51 -12.43
N VAL A 123 -4.45 -4.91 -12.34
CA VAL A 123 -4.05 -3.99 -11.28
C VAL A 123 -3.67 -2.65 -11.88
N ILE A 124 -3.88 -1.56 -11.16
CA ILE A 124 -3.51 -0.23 -11.64
C ILE A 124 -2.17 0.12 -11.04
N ALA A 125 -1.15 0.28 -11.88
CA ALA A 125 0.12 0.84 -11.48
C ALA A 125 0.03 2.35 -11.36
N TYR A 126 0.72 2.91 -10.37
CA TYR A 126 0.91 4.33 -10.20
C TYR A 126 2.34 4.58 -9.71
N GLY A 127 2.86 5.79 -9.90
CA GLY A 127 4.23 6.07 -9.49
C GLY A 127 4.73 7.41 -9.99
N GLY A 128 5.98 7.69 -9.65
CA GLY A 128 6.71 8.89 -10.01
C GLY A 128 8.17 8.78 -9.57
N PRO A 129 8.96 9.85 -9.69
CA PRO A 129 10.35 9.85 -9.24
C PRO A 129 10.45 9.36 -7.79
N GLY A 130 11.22 8.29 -7.58
CA GLY A 130 11.46 7.69 -6.27
C GLY A 130 10.29 6.92 -5.64
N GLN A 131 9.20 6.67 -6.37
CA GLN A 131 8.08 5.89 -5.85
C GLN A 131 7.36 5.05 -6.91
N ALA A 132 6.89 3.88 -6.52
CA ALA A 132 5.99 3.04 -7.34
C ALA A 132 4.91 2.42 -6.45
N GLY A 133 3.79 2.05 -7.05
CA GLY A 133 2.74 1.36 -6.34
C GLY A 133 1.71 0.70 -7.24
N LEU A 134 0.89 -0.15 -6.64
CA LEU A 134 -0.17 -0.89 -7.28
C LEU A 134 -1.46 -0.75 -6.47
N ILE A 135 -2.59 -0.52 -7.13
CA ILE A 135 -3.92 -0.50 -6.50
C ILE A 135 -4.85 -1.47 -7.24
N TRP A 136 -5.56 -2.29 -6.48
CA TRP A 136 -6.62 -3.14 -7.02
C TRP A 136 -7.73 -3.36 -6.00
N GLN A 137 -8.80 -4.01 -6.42
CA GLN A 137 -9.97 -4.26 -5.57
C GLN A 137 -10.41 -5.71 -5.71
N MET A 138 -10.74 -6.34 -4.58
CA MET A 138 -11.30 -7.68 -4.49
C MET A 138 -12.57 -7.62 -3.62
N GLY A 139 -13.74 -7.63 -4.27
CA GLY A 139 -15.02 -7.49 -3.57
C GLY A 139 -15.10 -6.14 -2.81
N PRO A 140 -15.30 -6.16 -1.49
CA PRO A 140 -15.33 -4.94 -0.66
C PRO A 140 -13.94 -4.52 -0.14
N ILE A 141 -12.84 -5.12 -0.60
CA ILE A 141 -11.48 -4.80 -0.13
C ILE A 141 -10.70 -4.07 -1.23
N ILE A 142 -10.08 -2.95 -0.89
CA ILE A 142 -9.06 -2.32 -1.73
C ILE A 142 -7.69 -2.71 -1.19
N TYR A 143 -6.81 -3.10 -2.10
CA TYR A 143 -5.41 -3.32 -1.80
C TYR A 143 -4.56 -2.24 -2.42
N GLN A 144 -3.56 -1.80 -1.67
CA GLN A 144 -2.54 -0.87 -2.12
C GLN A 144 -1.16 -1.40 -1.74
N VAL A 145 -0.25 -1.44 -2.72
CA VAL A 145 1.18 -1.60 -2.49
C VAL A 145 1.84 -0.28 -2.81
N PHE A 146 2.71 0.20 -1.93
CA PHE A 146 3.49 1.42 -2.12
C PHE A 146 4.94 1.16 -1.80
N VAL A 147 5.85 1.61 -2.66
CA VAL A 147 7.28 1.39 -2.56
C VAL A 147 8.01 2.71 -2.76
N THR A 148 8.96 3.02 -1.87
CA THR A 148 9.81 4.22 -1.95
C THR A 148 11.26 3.85 -2.21
N SER A 149 12.00 4.73 -2.88
CA SER A 149 13.45 4.68 -2.98
C SER A 149 14.12 5.46 -1.85
N PRO A 150 15.41 5.18 -1.56
CA PRO A 150 16.22 6.05 -0.72
C PRO A 150 16.34 7.46 -1.31
N GLU A 151 16.59 8.45 -0.45
CA GLU A 151 16.79 9.84 -0.87
C GLU A 151 17.86 9.96 -1.98
N GLY A 152 17.50 10.59 -3.09
CA GLY A 152 18.37 10.75 -4.27
C GLY A 152 18.53 9.50 -5.14
N GLY A 153 17.91 8.37 -4.78
CA GLY A 153 17.89 7.15 -5.59
C GLY A 153 16.74 7.16 -6.60
N ASP A 154 17.05 7.06 -7.89
CA ASP A 154 16.06 6.83 -8.95
C ASP A 154 16.29 5.44 -9.56
N ASN A 155 15.44 4.49 -9.19
CA ASN A 155 15.51 3.10 -9.66
C ASN A 155 14.09 2.59 -10.00
N PRO A 156 13.41 3.18 -11.00
CA PRO A 156 11.99 2.91 -11.27
C PRO A 156 11.73 1.42 -11.51
N GLU A 157 12.63 0.73 -12.22
CA GLU A 157 12.51 -0.71 -12.47
C GLU A 157 12.55 -1.53 -11.16
N ALA A 158 13.40 -1.16 -10.20
CA ALA A 158 13.49 -1.87 -8.92
C ALA A 158 12.26 -1.61 -8.05
N LEU A 159 11.72 -0.39 -8.09
CA LEU A 159 10.50 -0.02 -7.37
C LEU A 159 9.28 -0.76 -7.93
N GLU A 160 9.14 -0.81 -9.26
CA GLU A 160 8.07 -1.55 -9.95
C GLU A 160 8.16 -3.05 -9.64
N LYS A 161 9.35 -3.66 -9.74
CA LYS A 161 9.58 -5.07 -9.39
C LYS A 161 9.22 -5.37 -7.95
N ALA A 162 9.61 -4.50 -7.02
CA ALA A 162 9.26 -4.63 -5.61
C ALA A 162 7.73 -4.53 -5.42
N ALA A 163 7.07 -3.57 -6.05
CA ALA A 163 5.62 -3.42 -5.96
C ALA A 163 4.89 -4.67 -6.47
N LEU A 164 5.34 -5.23 -7.60
CA LEU A 164 4.83 -6.48 -8.16
C LEU A 164 5.06 -7.67 -7.21
N ALA A 165 6.21 -7.75 -6.54
CA ALA A 165 6.48 -8.78 -5.54
C ALA A 165 5.49 -8.71 -4.37
N GLY A 166 5.19 -7.51 -3.87
CA GLY A 166 4.18 -7.29 -2.83
C GLY A 166 2.78 -7.69 -3.26
N ALA A 167 2.36 -7.30 -4.46
CA ALA A 167 1.04 -7.66 -4.98
C ALA A 167 0.91 -9.18 -5.20
N ARG A 168 1.94 -9.83 -5.74
CA ARG A 168 1.96 -11.31 -5.85
C ARG A 168 1.81 -11.98 -4.50
N ALA A 169 2.53 -11.52 -3.48
CA ALA A 169 2.42 -12.08 -2.13
C ALA A 169 0.99 -11.97 -1.58
N VAL A 170 0.28 -10.87 -1.83
CA VAL A 170 -1.15 -10.77 -1.48
C VAL A 170 -1.99 -11.77 -2.28
N PHE A 171 -1.79 -11.87 -3.59
CA PHE A 171 -2.57 -12.79 -4.42
C PHE A 171 -2.37 -14.27 -4.06
N GLU A 172 -1.20 -14.66 -3.57
CA GLU A 172 -0.95 -16.02 -3.06
C GLU A 172 -1.80 -16.35 -1.83
N LEU A 173 -2.14 -15.37 -0.98
CA LEU A 173 -3.04 -15.58 0.17
C LEU A 173 -4.45 -15.96 -0.31
N TRP A 174 -4.88 -15.39 -1.42
CA TRP A 174 -6.20 -15.66 -2.03
C TRP A 174 -6.28 -16.96 -2.82
N LYS A 175 -5.17 -17.68 -3.01
CA LYS A 175 -5.15 -19.01 -3.62
C LYS A 175 -5.35 -20.14 -2.59
N ARG A 176 -5.18 -19.83 -1.30
CA ARG A 176 -5.34 -20.77 -0.18
C ARG A 176 -6.81 -20.89 0.20
#